data_AF-A0A3R7KEP0-F1
#
_entry.id   AF-A0A3R7KEP0-F1
#
_cell.length_a   1.000
_cell.length_b   1.000
_cell.length_c   1.000
_cell.angle_alpha   90.00
_cell.angle_beta   90.00
_cell.angle_gamma   90.00
#
_symmetry.space_group_name_H-M   'P 1'
#
loop_
_entity.id
_entity.type
_entity.pdbx_description
1 polymer ?
#
loop_
_entity_poly.entity_id
_entity_poly.type
_entity_poly.pdbx_seq_one_letter_code
_entity_poly.pdbx_strand_id
1 'polypeptide(L)'
;MAFSSMADAEGHVLGNFHAYYSFNPVHERLRFMDIQTANALRRALLIGTTKEGSEAVATVLDVGCNEGDLTIGLYDALNGQATLVDSTQSDGVAAFDLTNISTLNERMQKEKKQVEYLIQDEGESSHRRRYVCELQIDGETLGHGEGVSKKVAKAKAAEVALKALDGGKEKETQEVKEEAAVNPAQLPLSDEELATRRPLMALGVDIDEVLIKRAAKKPVRLTAGDEVQFRHVDVMNTTFRKEMAPFLQLAKRSTAQRKFDLITCFSVTMWIHLNHGDDGLWKFLEIVSDMTEHLIIEPQPWKCYRTAQKRLMRMRVEIPQSFRQIKVRADVVEKIDTFLLDAGRFRFKAQLGKTNWSRNVVLYSRKSVPVVPTLVRIRLVYTFLWTAFAGMAIMMESPTALGLATAMGLSVMLSWYMLRFFDRFVFDSVLLGWFGFLSKYRVFCWLANTGDFLLHFVSPLALAANYLKHVEVWMALPILGCVNAASLLRLQ
;
A
#
# COMPACT_ATOMS: atom_id res chain seq x y z
N MET A 1 0.98 40.27 11.30
CA MET A 1 0.63 39.70 9.98
C MET A 1 1.86 39.30 9.15
N ALA A 2 2.97 40.04 9.13
CA ALA A 2 4.16 39.69 8.32
C ALA A 2 4.90 38.39 8.73
N PHE A 3 4.92 38.04 10.03
CA PHE A 3 5.54 36.79 10.49
C PHE A 3 4.77 35.53 10.04
N SER A 4 3.45 35.62 9.89
CA SER A 4 2.60 34.51 9.42
C SER A 4 2.83 34.17 7.96
N SER A 5 3.14 35.17 7.11
CA SER A 5 3.37 34.93 5.68
C SER A 5 4.75 34.33 5.37
N MET A 6 5.74 34.56 6.22
CA MET A 6 7.08 33.97 6.06
C MET A 6 7.13 32.50 6.52
N ALA A 7 6.55 32.18 7.67
CA ALA A 7 6.45 30.80 8.16
C ALA A 7 5.62 29.90 7.21
N ASP A 8 4.54 30.44 6.64
CA ASP A 8 3.70 29.72 5.67
C ASP A 8 4.43 29.51 4.33
N ALA A 9 5.28 30.46 3.91
CA ALA A 9 6.14 30.33 2.74
C ALA A 9 7.23 29.27 2.92
N GLU A 10 7.87 29.22 4.09
CA GLU A 10 8.85 28.18 4.47
C GLU A 10 8.21 26.78 4.50
N GLY A 11 6.98 26.71 5.03
CA GLY A 11 6.04 25.58 4.92
C GLY A 11 5.98 24.92 3.54
N HIS A 12 5.94 25.77 2.52
CA HIS A 12 5.81 25.35 1.13
C HIS A 12 7.12 24.95 0.45
N VAL A 13 8.27 25.35 1.02
CA VAL A 13 9.61 25.03 0.53
C VAL A 13 10.07 23.68 1.08
N LEU A 14 9.87 23.44 2.38
CA LEU A 14 10.27 22.20 3.04
C LEU A 14 9.16 21.12 3.01
N GLY A 15 7.92 21.50 2.75
CA GLY A 15 6.80 20.56 2.65
C GLY A 15 6.12 20.22 3.97
N ASN A 16 6.41 20.99 5.03
CA ASN A 16 5.81 20.98 6.37
C ASN A 16 4.44 21.69 6.37
N PHE A 17 3.50 21.22 5.55
CA PHE A 17 2.14 21.76 5.55
C PHE A 17 1.43 21.42 6.85
N HIS A 18 0.82 22.41 7.49
CA HIS A 18 -0.17 22.16 8.54
C HIS A 18 -1.32 21.31 8.00
N ALA A 19 -1.84 20.41 8.85
CA ALA A 19 -2.95 19.51 8.53
C ALA A 19 -2.75 18.70 7.24
N TYR A 20 -1.50 18.24 6.98
CA TYR A 20 -1.12 17.51 5.77
C TYR A 20 -2.02 16.32 5.44
N TYR A 21 -2.51 15.65 6.48
CA TYR A 21 -3.38 14.48 6.36
C TYR A 21 -4.82 14.82 5.94
N SER A 22 -5.22 16.09 5.91
CA SER A 22 -6.54 16.50 5.38
C SER A 22 -6.64 16.28 3.87
N PHE A 23 -5.51 16.34 3.15
CA PHE A 23 -5.46 16.14 1.71
C PHE A 23 -4.72 14.85 1.30
N ASN A 24 -4.00 14.20 2.23
CA ASN A 24 -3.51 12.83 2.07
C ASN A 24 -3.82 12.00 3.33
N PRO A 25 -5.03 11.45 3.46
CA PRO A 25 -5.49 10.83 4.70
C PRO A 25 -4.62 9.66 5.18
N VAL A 26 -4.52 9.50 6.50
CA VAL A 26 -3.78 8.41 7.14
C VAL A 26 -4.34 7.05 6.78
N HIS A 27 -5.67 6.88 6.85
CA HIS A 27 -6.33 5.61 6.49
C HIS A 27 -5.99 5.16 5.07
N GLU A 28 -5.88 6.11 4.13
CA GLU A 28 -5.55 5.82 2.73
C GLU A 28 -4.09 5.39 2.54
N ARG A 29 -3.17 5.84 3.41
CA ARG A 29 -1.78 5.37 3.39
C ARG A 29 -1.60 4.03 4.09
N LEU A 30 -2.38 3.80 5.14
CA LEU A 30 -2.35 2.57 5.92
C LEU A 30 -3.24 1.47 5.35
N ARG A 31 -4.11 1.72 4.36
CA ARG A 31 -4.93 0.66 3.74
C ARG A 31 -4.11 -0.45 3.08
N PHE A 32 -2.85 -0.17 2.74
CA PHE A 32 -1.90 -1.15 2.19
C PHE A 32 -1.16 -1.94 3.27
N MET A 33 -1.32 -1.54 4.53
CA MET A 33 -1.11 -2.39 5.69
C MET A 33 -2.40 -3.18 5.91
N ASP A 34 -2.81 -3.95 4.90
CA ASP A 34 -3.95 -4.86 5.03
C ASP A 34 -3.71 -5.84 6.19
N ILE A 35 -4.76 -6.54 6.62
CA ILE A 35 -4.67 -7.43 7.78
C ILE A 35 -3.49 -8.40 7.66
N GLN A 36 -3.21 -8.90 6.45
CA GLN A 36 -2.11 -9.84 6.22
C GLN A 36 -0.74 -9.18 6.33
N THR A 37 -0.53 -8.03 5.69
CA THR A 37 0.72 -7.27 5.69
C THR A 37 1.03 -6.72 7.08
N ALA A 38 0.02 -6.13 7.74
CA ALA A 38 0.16 -5.63 9.11
C ALA A 38 0.50 -6.76 10.07
N ASN A 39 -0.14 -7.93 9.95
CA ASN A 39 0.18 -9.08 10.78
C ASN A 39 1.56 -9.67 10.48
N ALA A 40 1.97 -9.72 9.21
CA ALA A 40 3.30 -10.19 8.82
C ALA A 40 4.40 -9.28 9.37
N LEU A 41 4.21 -7.96 9.27
CA LEU A 41 5.12 -6.97 9.84
C LEU A 41 5.09 -6.99 11.36
N ARG A 42 3.91 -7.10 11.98
CA ARG A 42 3.75 -7.25 13.44
C ARG A 42 4.53 -8.46 13.94
N ARG A 43 4.43 -9.61 13.28
CA ARG A 43 5.20 -10.81 13.66
C ARG A 43 6.70 -10.62 13.45
N ALA A 44 7.09 -10.04 12.32
CA ALA A 44 8.50 -9.79 12.02
C ALA A 44 9.15 -8.78 13.01
N LEU A 45 8.38 -7.78 13.46
CA LEU A 45 8.87 -6.69 14.30
C LEU A 45 8.67 -6.97 15.79
N LEU A 46 7.50 -7.44 16.22
CA LEU A 46 7.15 -7.50 17.63
C LEU A 46 7.33 -8.88 18.25
N ILE A 47 7.33 -9.96 17.47
CA ILE A 47 7.45 -11.31 18.03
C ILE A 47 8.91 -11.74 18.01
N GLY A 48 9.48 -11.93 19.20
CA GLY A 48 10.86 -12.40 19.35
C GLY A 48 10.99 -13.86 18.90
N THR A 49 12.11 -14.19 18.25
CA THR A 49 12.51 -15.61 18.18
C THR A 49 13.04 -16.02 19.55
N THR A 50 12.83 -17.27 19.97
CA THR A 50 13.21 -17.83 21.29
C THR A 50 14.70 -17.68 21.68
N LYS A 51 15.54 -17.11 20.80
CA LYS A 51 16.96 -16.84 21.01
C LYS A 51 17.31 -15.37 21.33
N GLU A 52 16.39 -14.41 21.16
CA GLU A 52 16.63 -13.01 21.51
C GLU A 52 16.21 -12.79 22.97
N GLY A 53 17.12 -12.29 23.81
CA GLY A 53 16.92 -12.18 25.26
C GLY A 53 15.69 -11.37 25.67
N SER A 54 15.21 -11.64 26.88
CA SER A 54 13.99 -11.09 27.55
C SER A 54 13.83 -9.55 27.57
N GLU A 55 14.81 -8.77 27.09
CA GLU A 55 14.77 -7.30 27.09
C GLU A 55 14.71 -6.67 25.69
N ALA A 56 14.58 -7.46 24.62
CA ALA A 56 14.57 -6.92 23.26
C ALA A 56 13.29 -6.11 22.99
N VAL A 57 13.45 -4.89 22.47
CA VAL A 57 12.34 -4.02 22.01
C VAL A 57 12.35 -3.90 20.49
N ALA A 58 11.18 -3.60 19.92
CA ALA A 58 11.02 -3.29 18.51
C ALA A 58 11.07 -1.77 18.30
N THR A 59 11.90 -1.28 17.38
CA THR A 59 12.06 0.15 17.13
C THR A 59 11.58 0.60 15.76
N VAL A 60 10.74 1.63 15.72
CA VAL A 60 10.18 2.23 14.50
C VAL A 60 10.52 3.72 14.43
N LEU A 61 10.91 4.19 13.24
CA LEU A 61 11.09 5.61 12.95
C LEU A 61 10.23 6.04 11.77
N ASP A 62 9.48 7.12 11.93
CA ASP A 62 8.73 7.78 10.86
C ASP A 62 9.36 9.13 10.53
N VAL A 63 9.92 9.25 9.31
CA VAL A 63 10.63 10.43 8.85
C VAL A 63 9.70 11.36 8.09
N GLY A 64 9.59 12.60 8.55
CA GLY A 64 8.63 13.59 8.03
C GLY A 64 7.24 13.35 8.60
N CYS A 65 7.16 13.09 9.92
CA CYS A 65 5.92 12.70 10.60
C CYS A 65 4.86 13.81 10.67
N ASN A 66 5.19 15.05 10.31
CA ASN A 66 4.31 16.19 10.34
C ASN A 66 3.67 16.34 11.74
N GLU A 67 2.34 16.36 11.86
CA GLU A 67 1.62 16.39 13.14
C GLU A 67 1.42 15.00 13.78
N GLY A 68 2.12 13.96 13.32
CA GLY A 68 2.21 12.65 13.95
C GLY A 68 1.06 11.68 13.69
N ASP A 69 0.04 12.04 12.91
CA ASP A 69 -1.15 11.18 12.71
C ASP A 69 -0.80 9.84 12.05
N LEU A 70 0.14 9.83 11.11
CA LEU A 70 0.59 8.58 10.47
C LEU A 70 1.42 7.73 11.42
N THR A 71 2.28 8.35 12.23
CA THR A 71 3.08 7.63 13.24
C THR A 71 2.17 6.93 14.25
N ILE A 72 1.13 7.63 14.73
CA ILE A 72 0.13 7.08 15.65
C ILE A 72 -0.68 5.96 14.96
N GLY A 73 -1.19 6.21 13.75
CA GLY A 73 -1.93 5.18 13.00
C GLY A 73 -1.08 3.93 12.71
N LEU A 74 0.21 4.10 12.44
CA LEU A 74 1.14 2.98 12.24
C LEU A 74 1.36 2.20 13.55
N TYR A 75 1.51 2.91 14.67
CA TYR A 75 1.58 2.29 16.01
C TYR A 75 0.33 1.45 16.29
N ASP A 76 -0.87 2.03 16.08
CA ASP A 76 -2.14 1.34 16.29
C ASP A 76 -2.29 0.12 15.37
N ALA A 77 -1.88 0.24 14.11
CA ALA A 77 -1.89 -0.86 13.14
C ALA A 77 -0.94 -1.99 13.55
N LEU A 78 0.27 -1.66 13.98
CA LEU A 78 1.25 -2.65 14.45
C LEU A 78 0.84 -3.27 15.79
N ASN A 79 0.07 -2.57 16.62
CA ASN A 79 -0.46 -3.13 17.87
C ASN A 79 -1.79 -3.86 17.74
N GLY A 80 -2.41 -3.85 16.56
CA GLY A 80 -3.73 -4.46 16.37
C GLY A 80 -4.86 -3.72 17.05
N GLN A 81 -4.62 -2.44 17.39
CA GLN A 81 -5.65 -1.53 17.89
C GLN A 81 -6.37 -0.81 16.74
N ALA A 82 -5.77 -0.75 15.55
CA ALA A 82 -6.42 -0.19 14.37
C ALA A 82 -7.51 -1.13 13.84
N THR A 83 -8.68 -0.57 13.51
CA THR A 83 -9.65 -1.21 12.63
C THR A 83 -9.08 -1.22 11.21
N LEU A 84 -8.32 -2.27 10.89
CA LEU A 84 -7.77 -2.46 9.56
C LEU A 84 -8.90 -2.97 8.66
N VAL A 85 -9.25 -2.18 7.67
CA VAL A 85 -10.26 -2.49 6.68
C VAL A 85 -9.68 -3.54 5.72
N ASP A 86 -10.39 -4.64 5.48
CA ASP A 86 -9.99 -5.60 4.45
C ASP A 86 -10.01 -4.88 3.10
N SER A 87 -9.04 -5.15 2.22
CA SER A 87 -8.92 -4.50 0.90
C SER A 87 -10.16 -4.65 0.01
N THR A 88 -11.12 -5.47 0.44
CA THR A 88 -12.39 -5.84 -0.19
C THR A 88 -13.63 -5.23 0.46
N GLN A 89 -13.55 -4.59 1.64
CA GLN A 89 -14.72 -3.96 2.30
C GLN A 89 -14.56 -2.45 2.37
N SER A 90 -15.19 -1.75 1.44
CA SER A 90 -15.21 -0.29 1.42
C SER A 90 -16.15 0.29 2.51
N ASP A 91 -15.64 0.57 3.70
CA ASP A 91 -16.41 1.31 4.70
C ASP A 91 -16.17 2.83 4.64
N GLY A 92 -17.24 3.55 4.27
CA GLY A 92 -17.66 4.80 4.93
C GLY A 92 -16.91 6.11 4.66
N VAL A 93 -15.64 6.11 4.26
CA VAL A 93 -14.97 7.30 3.70
C VAL A 93 -14.90 7.13 2.19
N ALA A 94 -16.09 7.20 1.57
CA ALA A 94 -16.43 6.76 0.22
C ALA A 94 -15.25 6.79 -0.77
N ALA A 95 -14.93 5.60 -1.29
CA ALA A 95 -14.23 5.42 -2.55
C ALA A 95 -14.96 6.24 -3.62
N PHE A 96 -14.50 7.45 -3.87
CA PHE A 96 -15.04 8.28 -4.94
C PHE A 96 -14.34 7.85 -6.22
N ASP A 97 -15.09 7.37 -7.20
CA ASP A 97 -14.53 7.15 -8.52
C ASP A 97 -14.48 8.48 -9.28
N LEU A 98 -13.28 8.88 -9.70
CA LEU A 98 -13.08 10.04 -10.56
C LEU A 98 -13.74 9.86 -11.93
N THR A 99 -14.08 8.62 -12.32
CA THR A 99 -14.82 8.34 -13.56
C THR A 99 -16.30 8.71 -13.47
N ASN A 100 -16.89 8.86 -12.26
CA ASN A 100 -18.31 9.20 -12.10
C ASN A 100 -18.70 10.50 -12.83
N ILE A 101 -17.79 11.47 -12.85
CA ILE A 101 -17.98 12.74 -13.58
C ILE A 101 -18.11 12.48 -15.09
N SER A 102 -17.21 11.66 -15.66
CA SER A 102 -17.26 11.33 -17.09
C SER A 102 -18.46 10.46 -17.43
N THR A 103 -18.77 9.45 -16.61
CA THR A 103 -19.89 8.53 -16.81
C THR A 103 -21.22 9.27 -16.82
N LEU A 104 -21.43 10.17 -15.85
CA LEU A 104 -22.64 10.98 -15.79
C LEU A 104 -22.76 11.93 -16.99
N ASN A 105 -21.68 12.64 -17.34
CA ASN A 105 -21.70 13.57 -18.47
C ASN A 105 -21.98 12.85 -19.79
N GLU A 106 -21.40 11.67 -20.02
CA GLU A 106 -21.65 10.87 -21.21
C GLU A 106 -23.11 10.41 -21.29
N ARG A 107 -23.68 9.98 -20.15
CA ARG A 107 -25.09 9.57 -20.07
C ARG A 107 -26.04 10.73 -20.35
N MET A 108 -25.81 11.89 -19.73
CA MET A 108 -26.66 13.07 -19.92
C MET A 108 -26.55 13.65 -21.32
N GLN A 109 -25.36 13.55 -21.95
CA GLN A 109 -25.20 13.91 -23.37
C GLN A 109 -26.02 13.00 -24.29
N LYS A 110 -26.10 11.69 -24.00
CA LYS A 110 -26.98 10.74 -24.73
C LYS A 110 -28.46 11.06 -24.53
N GLU A 111 -28.85 11.45 -23.31
CA GLU A 111 -30.23 11.83 -22.97
C GLU A 111 -30.60 13.27 -23.38
N LYS A 112 -29.65 14.04 -23.96
CA LYS A 112 -29.80 15.47 -24.33
C LYS A 112 -30.19 16.37 -23.15
N LYS A 113 -29.73 16.05 -21.94
CA LYS A 113 -29.96 16.83 -20.73
C LYS A 113 -28.77 17.73 -20.41
N GLN A 114 -29.03 18.90 -19.84
CA GLN A 114 -28.01 19.86 -19.44
C GLN A 114 -27.54 19.55 -18.01
N VAL A 115 -26.23 19.39 -17.80
CA VAL A 115 -25.63 19.18 -16.48
C VAL A 115 -24.88 20.43 -16.03
N GLU A 116 -25.20 20.92 -14.84
CA GLU A 116 -24.53 22.04 -14.21
C GLU A 116 -23.95 21.64 -12.84
N TYR A 117 -22.72 22.10 -12.56
CA TYR A 117 -22.04 21.83 -11.28
C TYR A 117 -21.82 23.16 -10.56
N LEU A 118 -22.67 23.43 -9.57
CA LEU A 118 -22.61 24.61 -8.73
C LEU A 118 -21.67 24.33 -7.56
N ILE A 119 -20.49 24.94 -7.55
CA ILE A 119 -19.50 24.74 -6.50
C ILE A 119 -19.35 25.98 -5.64
N GLN A 120 -19.54 25.82 -4.34
CA GLN A 120 -19.30 26.82 -3.33
C GLN A 120 -18.05 26.45 -2.51
N ASP A 121 -17.28 27.46 -2.12
CA ASP A 121 -16.15 27.31 -1.19
C ASP A 121 -16.65 27.78 0.18
N GLU A 122 -17.02 26.83 1.04
CA GLU A 122 -17.48 27.05 2.41
C GLU A 122 -16.34 26.92 3.43
N GLY A 123 -15.09 27.12 2.99
CA GLY A 123 -13.94 27.07 3.88
C GLY A 123 -13.89 28.25 4.85
N GLU A 124 -13.70 27.97 6.14
CA GLU A 124 -13.47 29.00 7.18
C GLU A 124 -12.14 29.75 6.99
N SER A 125 -11.18 29.18 6.24
CA SER A 125 -9.90 29.80 5.89
C SER A 125 -9.30 29.25 4.59
N SER A 126 -8.31 29.95 4.01
CA SER A 126 -7.61 29.52 2.78
C SER A 126 -6.96 28.13 2.87
N HIS A 127 -6.71 27.64 4.08
CA HIS A 127 -6.08 26.35 4.41
C HIS A 127 -7.09 25.25 4.80
N ARG A 128 -8.37 25.61 5.00
CA ARG A 128 -9.46 24.69 5.36
C ARG A 128 -10.61 24.81 4.35
N ARG A 129 -10.29 24.67 3.07
CA ARG A 129 -11.28 24.79 1.99
C ARG A 129 -12.21 23.58 1.98
N ARG A 130 -13.48 23.81 2.25
CA ARG A 130 -14.56 22.84 2.10
C ARG A 130 -15.32 23.20 0.83
N TYR A 131 -15.19 22.40 -0.21
CA TYR A 131 -15.97 22.60 -1.42
C TYR A 131 -17.24 21.80 -1.32
N VAL A 132 -18.36 22.50 -1.44
CA VAL A 132 -19.69 21.91 -1.57
C VAL A 132 -20.08 22.02 -3.04
N CYS A 133 -20.51 20.91 -3.63
CA CYS A 133 -20.94 20.85 -5.01
C CYS A 133 -22.38 20.35 -5.06
N GLU A 134 -23.27 21.20 -5.57
CA GLU A 134 -24.61 20.82 -5.99
C GLU A 134 -24.57 20.55 -7.50
N LEU A 135 -25.14 19.42 -7.91
CA LEU A 135 -25.24 19.01 -9.30
C LEU A 135 -26.69 19.10 -9.74
N GLN A 136 -26.92 19.91 -10.76
CA GLN A 136 -28.23 20.10 -11.37
C GLN A 136 -28.29 19.45 -12.75
N ILE A 137 -29.40 18.78 -13.05
CA ILE A 137 -29.73 18.28 -14.39
C ILE A 137 -31.04 18.94 -14.80
N ASP A 138 -31.04 19.65 -15.93
CA ASP A 138 -32.18 20.44 -16.43
C ASP A 138 -32.80 21.40 -15.39
N GLY A 139 -31.95 21.92 -14.49
CA GLY A 139 -32.35 22.86 -13.43
C GLY A 139 -32.79 22.20 -12.12
N GLU A 140 -32.90 20.87 -12.04
CA GLU A 140 -33.23 20.14 -10.82
C GLU A 140 -31.97 19.58 -10.13
N THR A 141 -31.83 19.83 -8.82
CA THR A 141 -30.71 19.32 -8.03
C THR A 141 -30.86 17.81 -7.81
N LEU A 142 -29.97 17.02 -8.40
CA LEU A 142 -29.96 15.55 -8.33
C LEU A 142 -28.74 14.97 -7.60
N GLY A 143 -27.74 15.78 -7.28
CA GLY A 143 -26.55 15.31 -6.61
C GLY A 143 -25.97 16.34 -5.66
N HIS A 144 -25.57 15.88 -4.47
CA HIS A 144 -24.84 16.67 -3.49
C HIS A 144 -23.50 16.01 -3.19
N GLY A 145 -22.43 16.79 -3.12
CA GLY A 145 -21.11 16.25 -2.86
C GLY A 145 -20.17 17.24 -2.19
N GLU A 146 -19.49 16.78 -1.14
CA GLU A 146 -18.55 17.61 -0.39
C GLU A 146 -17.13 17.03 -0.39
N GLY A 147 -16.15 17.92 -0.53
CA GLY A 147 -14.76 17.49 -0.50
C GLY A 147 -13.74 18.61 -0.33
N VAL A 148 -12.52 18.18 0.01
CA VAL A 148 -11.34 19.06 0.16
C VAL A 148 -10.84 19.64 -1.16
N SER A 149 -11.43 19.25 -2.29
CA SER A 149 -11.20 19.88 -3.59
C SER A 149 -12.49 19.93 -4.41
N LYS A 150 -12.59 20.91 -5.30
CA LYS A 150 -13.67 21.01 -6.30
C LYS A 150 -13.87 19.69 -7.06
N LYS A 151 -12.78 18.97 -7.35
CA LYS A 151 -12.83 17.70 -8.10
C LYS A 151 -13.48 16.58 -7.29
N VAL A 152 -13.17 16.49 -5.99
CA VAL A 152 -13.75 15.49 -5.07
C VAL A 152 -15.23 15.78 -4.83
N ALA A 153 -15.57 17.05 -4.59
CA ALA A 153 -16.95 17.49 -4.43
C ALA A 153 -17.80 17.13 -5.66
N LYS A 154 -17.29 17.42 -6.88
CA LYS A 154 -17.95 17.03 -8.14
C LYS A 154 -18.12 15.52 -8.32
N ALA A 155 -17.09 14.73 -8.01
CA ALA A 155 -17.15 13.28 -8.19
C ALA A 155 -18.20 12.64 -7.29
N LYS A 156 -18.31 13.10 -6.05
CA LYS A 156 -19.36 12.64 -5.12
C LYS A 156 -20.75 13.12 -5.53
N ALA A 157 -20.89 14.37 -5.96
CA ALA A 157 -22.18 14.87 -6.46
C ALA A 157 -22.64 14.07 -7.70
N ALA A 158 -21.70 13.72 -8.59
CA ALA A 158 -21.99 12.88 -9.75
C ALA A 158 -22.38 11.44 -9.38
N GLU A 159 -21.77 10.87 -8.35
CA GLU A 159 -22.14 9.55 -7.83
C GLU A 159 -23.58 9.52 -7.30
N VAL A 160 -23.96 10.53 -6.50
CA VAL A 160 -25.33 10.66 -5.96
C VAL A 160 -26.34 10.81 -7.10
N ALA A 161 -26.02 11.63 -8.10
CA ALA A 161 -26.89 11.81 -9.27
C ALA A 161 -27.02 10.52 -10.11
N LEU A 162 -25.93 9.77 -10.32
CA LEU A 162 -25.99 8.48 -11.01
C LEU A 162 -26.88 7.48 -10.27
N LYS A 163 -26.74 7.38 -8.94
CA LYS A 163 -27.59 6.53 -8.10
C LYS A 163 -29.06 6.91 -8.18
N ALA A 164 -29.37 8.21 -8.16
CA ALA A 164 -30.73 8.71 -8.32
C ALA A 164 -31.32 8.37 -9.70
N LEU A 165 -30.51 8.45 -10.76
CA LEU A 165 -30.92 8.10 -12.13
C LEU A 165 -31.05 6.59 -12.35
N ASP A 166 -30.38 5.77 -11.55
CA ASP A 166 -30.49 4.31 -11.57
C ASP A 166 -31.68 3.80 -10.73
N GLY A 167 -32.16 4.60 -9.76
CA GLY A 167 -33.29 4.34 -8.87
C GLY A 167 -34.67 4.22 -9.53
N GLY A 168 -34.79 4.37 -10.86
CA GLY A 168 -36.02 4.08 -11.61
C GLY A 168 -36.31 2.59 -11.83
N LYS A 169 -35.47 1.69 -11.31
CA LYS A 169 -35.70 0.24 -11.27
C LYS A 169 -35.28 -0.32 -9.90
N GLU A 170 -36.07 -0.06 -8.87
CA GLU A 170 -35.85 -0.68 -7.56
C GLU A 170 -36.17 -2.18 -7.60
N LYS A 171 -35.25 -3.00 -7.09
CA LYS A 171 -35.62 -4.18 -6.33
C LYS A 171 -35.34 -3.89 -4.86
N GLU A 172 -36.40 -4.07 -4.09
CA GLU A 172 -36.58 -3.85 -2.66
C GLU A 172 -35.36 -4.22 -1.80
N THR A 173 -34.97 -3.27 -0.96
CA THR A 173 -34.11 -3.50 0.21
C THR A 173 -34.93 -4.30 1.23
N GLN A 174 -34.71 -5.61 1.28
CA GLN A 174 -35.25 -6.43 2.36
C GLN A 174 -34.49 -6.17 3.66
N GLU A 175 -35.30 -6.07 4.72
CA GLU A 175 -34.95 -5.93 6.13
C GLU A 175 -33.78 -6.85 6.53
N VAL A 176 -32.84 -6.27 7.28
CA VAL A 176 -31.72 -6.96 7.90
C VAL A 176 -32.28 -7.94 8.94
N LYS A 177 -32.43 -9.21 8.54
CA LYS A 177 -32.40 -10.33 9.46
C LYS A 177 -30.95 -10.59 9.85
N GLU A 178 -30.69 -10.58 11.15
CA GLU A 178 -29.49 -11.13 11.75
C GLU A 178 -29.28 -12.56 11.27
N GLU A 179 -28.23 -12.82 10.49
CA GLU A 179 -27.70 -14.16 10.31
C GLU A 179 -26.18 -14.13 10.08
N ALA A 180 -25.48 -14.67 11.09
CA ALA A 180 -24.16 -15.28 11.11
C ALA A 180 -22.96 -14.53 10.47
N ALA A 181 -22.13 -13.99 11.37
CA ALA A 181 -20.76 -13.58 11.12
C ALA A 181 -19.96 -14.63 10.33
N VAL A 182 -19.65 -14.33 9.07
CA VAL A 182 -18.50 -14.91 8.37
C VAL A 182 -17.39 -13.87 8.47
N ASN A 183 -16.63 -13.98 9.55
CA ASN A 183 -15.47 -13.15 9.85
C ASN A 183 -14.31 -13.64 8.96
N PRO A 184 -13.90 -12.92 7.89
CA PRO A 184 -12.68 -13.29 7.17
C PRO A 184 -11.54 -13.20 8.18
N ALA A 185 -10.98 -14.36 8.52
CA ALA A 185 -10.18 -14.56 9.73
C ALA A 185 -9.18 -13.41 9.97
N GLN A 186 -9.52 -12.52 10.89
CA GLN A 186 -8.52 -11.84 11.69
C GLN A 186 -7.60 -12.96 12.18
N LEU A 187 -6.31 -12.88 11.86
CA LEU A 187 -5.28 -13.75 12.45
C LEU A 187 -4.70 -13.00 13.64
N PRO A 188 -5.42 -12.91 14.79
CA PRO A 188 -4.87 -12.30 15.98
C PRO A 188 -3.56 -13.01 16.34
N LEU A 189 -2.70 -12.30 17.06
CA LEU A 189 -1.56 -12.95 17.68
C LEU A 189 -2.09 -14.02 18.64
N SER A 190 -1.47 -15.21 18.67
CA SER A 190 -1.80 -16.21 19.69
C SER A 190 -1.40 -15.72 21.08
N ASP A 191 -1.97 -16.30 22.13
CA ASP A 191 -1.58 -15.96 23.51
C ASP A 191 -0.07 -16.20 23.76
N GLU A 192 0.51 -17.20 23.09
CA GLU A 192 1.95 -17.48 23.11
C GLU A 192 2.77 -16.38 22.40
N GLU A 193 2.29 -15.88 21.25
CA GLU A 193 2.89 -14.73 20.57
C GLU A 193 2.78 -13.46 21.43
N LEU A 194 1.64 -13.22 22.07
CA LEU A 194 1.45 -12.08 22.98
C LEU A 194 2.37 -12.17 24.20
N ALA A 195 2.58 -13.36 24.77
CA ALA A 195 3.48 -13.58 25.89
C ALA A 195 4.96 -13.30 25.54
N THR A 196 5.32 -13.42 24.26
CA THR A 196 6.68 -13.18 23.75
C THR A 196 6.80 -11.84 23.00
N ARG A 197 5.77 -11.00 23.07
CA ARG A 197 5.72 -9.71 22.40
C ARG A 197 6.75 -8.75 23.00
N ARG A 198 7.61 -8.24 22.13
CA ARG A 198 8.55 -7.16 22.42
C ARG A 198 7.81 -5.82 22.53
N PRO A 199 8.16 -4.97 23.50
CA PRO A 199 7.65 -3.61 23.55
C PRO A 199 7.96 -2.84 22.25
N LEU A 200 7.00 -2.05 21.77
CA LEU A 200 7.12 -1.24 20.57
C LEU A 200 7.47 0.19 20.94
N MET A 201 8.63 0.65 20.46
CA MET A 201 9.09 2.03 20.60
C MET A 201 9.03 2.72 19.24
N ALA A 202 8.11 3.66 19.08
CA ALA A 202 7.94 4.44 17.85
C ALA A 202 8.42 5.88 18.04
N LEU A 203 9.15 6.39 17.05
CA LEU A 203 9.64 7.76 17.01
C LEU A 203 9.19 8.45 15.73
N GLY A 204 8.44 9.53 15.84
CA GLY A 204 8.18 10.46 14.74
C GLY A 204 9.21 11.59 14.73
N VAL A 205 9.79 11.90 13.57
CA VAL A 205 10.68 13.04 13.40
C VAL A 205 10.21 13.99 12.30
N ASP A 206 10.38 15.28 12.51
CA ASP A 206 10.09 16.32 11.52
C ASP A 206 11.03 17.51 11.69
N ILE A 207 11.22 18.28 10.62
CA ILE A 207 12.06 19.49 10.61
C ILE A 207 11.33 20.70 11.20
N ASP A 208 10.01 20.63 11.36
CA ASP A 208 9.20 21.71 11.93
C ASP A 208 8.89 21.49 13.42
N GLU A 209 9.48 22.32 14.28
CA GLU A 209 9.28 22.25 15.73
C GLU A 209 7.82 22.49 16.15
N VAL A 210 7.07 23.32 15.42
CA VAL A 210 5.65 23.61 15.71
C VAL A 210 4.80 22.38 15.44
N LEU A 211 5.05 21.67 14.34
CA LEU A 211 4.36 20.41 14.03
C LEU A 211 4.64 19.34 15.09
N ILE A 212 5.90 19.21 15.51
CA ILE A 212 6.29 18.28 16.58
C ILE A 212 5.62 18.61 17.90
N LYS A 213 5.54 19.90 18.28
CA LYS A 213 4.82 20.34 19.49
C LYS A 213 3.33 20.01 19.42
N ARG A 214 2.72 19.93 18.23
CA ARG A 214 1.33 19.49 18.04
C ARG A 214 1.21 17.98 18.14
N ALA A 215 2.11 17.24 17.48
CA ALA A 215 2.15 15.78 17.53
C ALA A 215 2.27 15.28 18.97
N ALA A 216 3.18 15.87 19.77
CA ALA A 216 3.40 15.50 21.17
C ALA A 216 2.21 15.77 22.11
N LYS A 217 1.22 16.56 21.69
CA LYS A 217 -0.01 16.82 22.48
C LYS A 217 -1.15 15.85 22.18
N LYS A 218 -1.01 15.01 21.15
CA LYS A 218 -2.08 14.08 20.76
C LYS A 218 -2.13 12.91 21.73
N PRO A 219 -3.33 12.49 22.18
CA PRO A 219 -3.46 11.32 23.03
C PRO A 219 -3.11 10.06 22.23
N VAL A 220 -2.33 9.16 22.84
CA VAL A 220 -2.00 7.85 22.28
C VAL A 220 -2.35 6.78 23.30
N ARG A 221 -3.08 5.75 22.89
CA ARG A 221 -3.44 4.63 23.75
C ARG A 221 -2.32 3.61 23.78
N LEU A 222 -1.37 3.82 24.68
CA LEU A 222 -0.19 2.96 24.79
C LEU A 222 -0.51 1.59 25.39
N THR A 223 0.05 0.54 24.79
CA THR A 223 0.16 -0.80 25.40
C THR A 223 1.26 -0.76 26.48
N ALA A 224 1.15 -1.61 27.52
CA ALA A 224 2.14 -1.66 28.58
C ALA A 224 3.56 -1.91 28.04
N GLY A 225 4.51 -1.04 28.42
CA GLY A 225 5.92 -1.09 28.00
C GLY A 225 6.22 -0.41 26.66
N ASP A 226 5.21 -0.07 25.86
CA ASP A 226 5.39 0.65 24.61
C ASP A 226 5.61 2.15 24.82
N GLU A 227 6.15 2.81 23.80
CA GLU A 227 6.34 4.24 23.81
C GLU A 227 6.20 4.86 22.41
N VAL A 228 5.60 6.05 22.35
CA VAL A 228 5.53 6.87 21.15
C VAL A 228 6.09 8.26 21.47
N GLN A 229 7.19 8.65 20.80
CA GLN A 229 7.83 9.96 20.97
C GLN A 229 7.82 10.75 19.66
N PHE A 230 7.89 12.08 19.77
CA PHE A 230 8.06 12.98 18.63
C PHE A 230 9.25 13.91 18.87
N ARG A 231 10.10 14.12 17.86
CA ARG A 231 11.30 14.97 17.98
C ARG A 231 11.49 15.88 16.77
N HIS A 232 11.89 17.11 17.06
CA HIS A 232 12.31 18.08 16.06
C HIS A 232 13.75 17.79 15.65
N VAL A 233 13.95 17.39 14.40
CA VAL A 233 15.29 17.13 13.86
C VAL A 233 15.27 17.17 12.33
N ASP A 234 16.34 17.72 11.77
CA ASP A 234 16.64 17.59 10.34
C ASP A 234 17.44 16.30 10.09
N VAL A 235 16.84 15.36 9.35
CA VAL A 235 17.45 14.09 8.96
C VAL A 235 18.72 14.25 8.10
N MET A 236 18.85 15.39 7.41
CA MET A 236 20.01 15.70 6.56
C MET A 236 21.17 16.31 7.34
N ASN A 237 20.93 16.72 8.59
CA ASN A 237 21.95 17.30 9.45
C ASN A 237 22.94 16.23 9.92
N THR A 238 24.23 16.58 10.01
CA THR A 238 25.29 15.68 10.49
C THR A 238 25.09 15.26 11.96
N THR A 239 24.32 16.04 12.72
CA THR A 239 23.97 15.76 14.11
C THR A 239 22.82 14.75 14.26
N PHE A 240 22.10 14.40 13.18
CA PHE A 240 20.92 13.52 13.23
C PHE A 240 21.16 12.25 14.05
N ARG A 241 22.29 11.56 13.84
CA ARG A 241 22.64 10.34 14.58
C ARG A 241 22.82 10.56 16.09
N LYS A 242 23.33 11.74 16.49
CA LYS A 242 23.48 12.13 17.90
C LYS A 242 22.11 12.43 18.53
N GLU A 243 21.23 13.12 17.80
CA GLU A 243 19.88 13.44 18.25
C GLU A 243 19.00 12.18 18.46
N MET A 244 19.27 11.11 17.72
CA MET A 244 18.59 9.81 17.91
C MET A 244 19.13 9.01 19.10
N ALA A 245 20.34 9.30 19.59
CA ALA A 245 21.01 8.49 20.59
C ALA A 245 20.21 8.33 21.91
N PRO A 246 19.55 9.38 22.47
CA PRO A 246 18.76 9.21 23.69
C PRO A 246 17.58 8.26 23.51
N PHE A 247 16.93 8.26 22.34
CA PHE A 247 15.83 7.33 22.04
C PHE A 247 16.35 5.89 21.93
N LEU A 248 17.47 5.70 21.24
CA LEU A 248 18.08 4.38 21.07
C LEU A 248 18.63 3.81 22.39
N GLN A 249 19.08 4.68 23.30
CA GLN A 249 19.48 4.29 24.65
C GLN A 249 18.29 3.85 25.49
N LEU A 250 17.17 4.59 25.41
CA LEU A 250 15.91 4.22 26.05
C LEU A 250 15.40 2.86 25.53
N ALA A 251 15.55 2.62 24.22
CA ALA A 251 15.29 1.35 23.57
C ALA A 251 16.33 0.25 23.85
N LYS A 252 17.32 0.49 24.73
CA LYS A 252 18.40 -0.46 25.05
C LYS A 252 19.05 -1.08 23.80
N ARG A 253 19.14 -0.33 22.69
CA ARG A 253 19.52 -0.86 21.39
C ARG A 253 21.03 -1.13 21.33
N SER A 254 21.41 -2.36 20.99
CA SER A 254 22.83 -2.75 20.85
C SER A 254 23.52 -2.01 19.70
N THR A 255 24.82 -1.75 19.84
CA THR A 255 25.65 -1.17 18.78
C THR A 255 25.88 -2.13 17.59
N ALA A 256 25.76 -3.44 17.82
CA ALA A 256 25.86 -4.47 16.77
C ALA A 256 24.59 -4.56 15.89
N GLN A 257 23.47 -4.02 16.37
CA GLN A 257 22.21 -4.00 15.64
C GLN A 257 22.04 -2.70 14.85
N ARG A 258 21.24 -2.76 13.80
CA ARG A 258 20.74 -1.55 13.13
C ARG A 258 19.88 -0.75 14.10
N LYS A 259 19.85 0.57 13.91
CA LYS A 259 19.25 1.50 14.86
C LYS A 259 17.73 1.32 14.96
N PHE A 260 17.09 1.05 13.83
CA PHE A 260 15.66 0.82 13.74
C PHE A 260 15.37 -0.54 13.10
N ASP A 261 14.29 -1.19 13.54
CA ASP A 261 13.78 -2.38 12.86
C ASP A 261 12.99 -1.97 11.61
N LEU A 262 12.20 -0.90 11.71
CA LEU A 262 11.46 -0.32 10.60
C LEU A 262 11.69 1.20 10.53
N ILE A 263 11.98 1.69 9.32
CA ILE A 263 11.89 3.11 8.99
C ILE A 263 10.78 3.29 7.97
N THR A 264 9.98 4.35 8.14
CA THR A 264 8.98 4.76 7.17
C THR A 264 9.27 6.16 6.63
N CYS A 265 9.09 6.34 5.33
CA CYS A 265 9.38 7.57 4.59
C CYS A 265 8.20 7.88 3.66
N PHE A 266 7.12 8.43 4.21
CA PHE A 266 5.92 8.74 3.44
C PHE A 266 5.96 10.16 2.88
N SER A 267 5.97 10.30 1.56
CA SER A 267 5.92 11.61 0.90
C SER A 267 7.00 12.61 1.36
N VAL A 268 8.19 12.14 1.70
CA VAL A 268 9.32 12.99 2.12
C VAL A 268 10.42 13.12 1.06
N THR A 269 10.59 12.11 0.19
CA THR A 269 11.74 12.05 -0.74
C THR A 269 11.80 13.22 -1.71
N MET A 270 10.65 13.68 -2.21
CA MET A 270 10.61 14.86 -3.06
C MET A 270 11.15 16.09 -2.33
N TRP A 271 10.77 16.31 -1.08
CA TRP A 271 11.18 17.51 -0.34
C TRP A 271 12.67 17.52 -0.05
N ILE A 272 13.23 16.37 0.31
CA ILE A 272 14.68 16.20 0.44
C ILE A 272 15.39 16.50 -0.89
N HIS A 273 14.92 15.90 -1.97
CA HIS A 273 15.52 16.06 -3.29
C HIS A 273 15.45 17.52 -3.78
N LEU A 274 14.32 18.17 -3.55
CA LEU A 274 14.08 19.56 -3.88
C LEU A 274 15.03 20.51 -3.12
N ASN A 275 15.30 20.25 -1.84
CA ASN A 275 16.13 21.13 -1.01
C ASN A 275 17.64 20.81 -1.05
N HIS A 276 18.02 19.56 -1.36
CA HIS A 276 19.41 19.11 -1.31
C HIS A 276 19.95 18.53 -2.62
N GLY A 277 19.18 18.57 -3.72
CA GLY A 277 19.60 18.08 -5.03
C GLY A 277 19.75 16.56 -5.09
N ASP A 278 20.27 16.06 -6.23
CA ASP A 278 20.43 14.62 -6.47
C ASP A 278 21.29 13.97 -5.37
N ASP A 279 22.41 14.61 -5.00
CA ASP A 279 23.33 14.12 -3.95
C ASP A 279 22.66 14.03 -2.58
N GLY A 280 21.80 15.00 -2.26
CA GLY A 280 21.01 14.99 -1.04
C GLY A 280 20.01 13.84 -0.98
N LEU A 281 19.33 13.55 -2.09
CA LEU A 281 18.43 12.39 -2.18
C LEU A 281 19.20 11.08 -1.95
N TRP A 282 20.36 10.91 -2.58
CA TRP A 282 21.16 9.69 -2.41
C TRP A 282 21.71 9.55 -1.00
N LYS A 283 22.22 10.64 -0.41
CA LYS A 283 22.68 10.67 0.97
C LYS A 283 21.56 10.34 1.96
N PHE A 284 20.36 10.87 1.74
CA PHE A 284 19.19 10.54 2.54
C PHE A 284 18.84 9.05 2.49
N LEU A 285 18.74 8.49 1.28
CA LEU A 285 18.42 7.08 1.08
C LEU A 285 19.50 6.17 1.68
N GLU A 286 20.76 6.58 1.60
CA GLU A 286 21.87 5.91 2.29
C GLU A 286 21.66 5.90 3.80
N ILE A 287 21.45 7.07 4.43
CA ILE A 287 21.22 7.22 5.88
C ILE A 287 20.10 6.29 6.35
N VAL A 288 18.92 6.34 5.72
CA VAL A 288 17.78 5.51 6.14
C VAL A 288 18.03 4.03 5.86
N SER A 289 18.65 3.68 4.73
CA SER A 289 18.92 2.28 4.39
C SER A 289 19.92 1.62 5.35
N ASP A 290 20.92 2.37 5.81
CA ASP A 290 21.95 1.86 6.73
C ASP A 290 21.39 1.69 8.15
N MET A 291 20.44 2.52 8.53
CA MET A 291 19.88 2.53 9.88
C MET A 291 18.80 1.48 10.12
N THR A 292 18.31 0.78 9.09
CA THR A 292 17.13 -0.10 9.19
C THR A 292 17.26 -1.48 8.56
N GLU A 293 16.51 -2.44 9.12
CA GLU A 293 16.27 -3.76 8.53
C GLU A 293 15.14 -3.72 7.48
N HIS A 294 14.08 -2.95 7.77
CA HIS A 294 12.91 -2.76 6.91
C HIS A 294 12.70 -1.27 6.60
N LEU A 295 12.42 -0.94 5.34
CA LEU A 295 12.14 0.41 4.89
C LEU A 295 10.83 0.44 4.11
N ILE A 296 9.86 1.21 4.56
CA ILE A 296 8.64 1.52 3.78
C ILE A 296 8.77 2.93 3.23
N ILE A 297 8.55 3.10 1.92
CA ILE A 297 8.68 4.40 1.27
C ILE A 297 7.53 4.66 0.30
N GLU A 298 7.02 5.90 0.30
CA GLU A 298 6.05 6.42 -0.68
C GLU A 298 6.73 7.56 -1.48
N PRO A 299 7.53 7.24 -2.52
CA PRO A 299 8.23 8.25 -3.30
C PRO A 299 7.25 9.02 -4.19
N GLN A 300 7.36 10.36 -4.23
CA GLN A 300 6.51 11.16 -5.11
C GLN A 300 7.07 11.23 -6.54
N PRO A 301 6.23 11.08 -7.58
CA PRO A 301 6.65 11.16 -8.97
C PRO A 301 6.96 12.60 -9.39
N TRP A 302 7.67 12.75 -10.51
CA TRP A 302 8.07 14.06 -11.06
C TRP A 302 6.90 15.05 -11.30
N LYS A 303 5.68 14.56 -11.50
CA LYS A 303 4.47 15.40 -11.58
C LYS A 303 4.28 16.25 -10.30
N CYS A 304 4.63 15.71 -9.13
CA CYS A 304 4.54 16.42 -7.86
C CYS A 304 5.59 17.54 -7.75
N TYR A 305 6.81 17.31 -8.24
CA TYR A 305 7.89 18.32 -8.29
C TYR A 305 7.44 19.56 -9.08
N ARG A 306 6.91 19.34 -10.30
CA ARG A 306 6.38 20.42 -11.15
C ARG A 306 5.23 21.18 -10.47
N THR A 307 4.39 20.47 -9.73
CA THR A 307 3.25 21.08 -9.02
C THR A 307 3.73 21.94 -7.85
N ALA A 308 4.72 21.48 -7.08
CA ALA A 308 5.34 22.24 -6.01
C ALA A 308 6.02 23.51 -6.55
N GLN A 309 6.81 23.38 -7.61
CA GLN A 309 7.45 24.53 -8.27
C GLN A 309 6.45 25.57 -8.76
N LYS A 310 5.38 25.14 -9.45
CA LYS A 310 4.31 26.05 -9.89
C LYS A 310 3.58 26.72 -8.72
N ARG A 311 3.49 26.09 -7.56
CA ARG A 311 2.93 26.72 -6.35
C ARG A 311 3.86 27.81 -5.83
N LEU A 312 5.16 27.51 -5.67
CA LEU A 312 6.15 28.50 -5.20
C LEU A 312 6.22 29.73 -6.13
N MET A 313 6.22 29.52 -7.45
CA MET A 313 6.17 30.61 -8.44
C MET A 313 4.95 31.51 -8.27
N ARG A 314 3.76 30.92 -8.07
CA ARG A 314 2.51 31.70 -7.86
C ARG A 314 2.53 32.49 -6.57
N MET A 315 3.18 31.96 -5.53
CA MET A 315 3.33 32.62 -4.24
C MET A 315 4.45 33.66 -4.23
N ARG A 316 5.20 33.82 -5.33
CA ARG A 316 6.38 34.71 -5.43
C ARG A 316 7.44 34.38 -4.38
N VAL A 317 7.53 33.12 -3.97
CA VAL A 317 8.57 32.60 -3.09
C VAL A 317 9.77 32.20 -3.95
N GLU A 318 10.96 32.55 -3.50
CA GLU A 318 12.19 32.16 -4.19
C GLU A 318 12.32 30.64 -4.23
N ILE A 319 12.51 30.10 -5.44
CA ILE A 319 12.70 28.67 -5.62
C ILE A 319 14.16 28.34 -5.32
N PRO A 320 14.44 27.38 -4.40
CA PRO A 320 15.80 26.98 -4.08
C PRO A 320 16.62 26.65 -5.35
N GLN A 321 17.89 27.08 -5.39
CA GLN A 321 18.76 26.89 -6.54
C GLN A 321 18.91 25.41 -6.92
N SER A 322 18.90 24.52 -5.92
CA SER A 322 18.89 23.06 -6.05
C SER A 322 17.84 22.56 -7.04
N PHE A 323 16.63 23.13 -7.06
CA PHE A 323 15.56 22.72 -8.01
C PHE A 323 16.01 22.80 -9.47
N ARG A 324 16.80 23.83 -9.82
CA ARG A 324 17.23 24.06 -11.20
C ARG A 324 18.33 23.08 -11.62
N GLN A 325 19.04 22.52 -10.64
CA GLN A 325 20.20 21.65 -10.83
C GLN A 325 19.85 20.16 -10.82
N ILE A 326 18.65 19.77 -10.35
CA ILE A 326 18.18 18.37 -10.34
C ILE A 326 18.26 17.76 -11.74
N LYS A 327 19.01 16.65 -11.85
CA LYS A 327 19.16 15.87 -13.08
C LYS A 327 18.24 14.65 -13.10
N VAL A 328 17.96 14.07 -11.93
CA VAL A 328 17.07 12.91 -11.79
C VAL A 328 15.63 13.39 -11.79
N ARG A 329 14.91 13.16 -12.90
CA ARG A 329 13.61 13.81 -13.14
C ARG A 329 12.49 12.81 -13.34
N ALA A 330 12.16 12.50 -14.59
CA ALA A 330 11.00 11.69 -14.95
C ALA A 330 11.09 10.26 -14.38
N ASP A 331 12.31 9.77 -14.21
CA ASP A 331 12.68 8.43 -13.75
C ASP A 331 13.05 8.38 -12.26
N VAL A 332 12.68 9.40 -11.46
CA VAL A 332 13.11 9.49 -10.05
C VAL A 332 12.67 8.30 -9.21
N VAL A 333 11.48 7.75 -9.45
CA VAL A 333 10.97 6.60 -8.68
C VAL A 333 11.77 5.34 -9.02
N GLU A 334 12.07 5.14 -10.30
CA GLU A 334 12.87 4.04 -10.83
C GLU A 334 14.32 4.12 -10.35
N LYS A 335 14.92 5.32 -10.29
CA LYS A 335 16.27 5.49 -9.74
C LYS A 335 16.32 5.26 -8.23
N ILE A 336 15.31 5.69 -7.47
CA ILE A 336 15.19 5.36 -6.04
C ILE A 336 15.13 3.85 -5.86
N ASP A 337 14.32 3.16 -6.67
CA ASP A 337 14.20 1.70 -6.63
C ASP A 337 15.53 1.00 -6.94
N THR A 338 16.21 1.44 -7.99
CA THR A 338 17.53 0.90 -8.38
C THR A 338 18.56 1.11 -7.29
N PHE A 339 18.58 2.29 -6.67
CA PHE A 339 19.48 2.60 -5.57
C PHE A 339 19.25 1.70 -4.36
N LEU A 340 17.98 1.52 -3.93
CA LEU A 340 17.65 0.73 -2.75
C LEU A 340 17.86 -0.78 -2.95
N LEU A 341 17.82 -1.26 -4.20
CA LEU A 341 18.08 -2.64 -4.58
C LEU A 341 19.55 -2.92 -4.96
N ASP A 342 20.42 -1.92 -4.85
CA ASP A 342 21.83 -2.11 -5.15
C ASP A 342 22.49 -3.08 -4.14
N ALA A 343 23.58 -3.72 -4.59
CA ALA A 343 24.27 -4.73 -3.81
C ALA A 343 24.70 -4.18 -2.43
N GLY A 344 24.34 -4.89 -1.36
CA GLY A 344 24.65 -4.49 0.03
C GLY A 344 23.56 -3.66 0.72
N ARG A 345 22.51 -3.24 0.01
CA ARG A 345 21.34 -2.57 0.60
C ARG A 345 20.22 -3.59 0.87
N PHE A 346 19.07 -3.49 0.20
CA PHE A 346 17.94 -4.37 0.47
C PHE A 346 17.92 -5.57 -0.48
N ARG A 347 17.55 -6.74 0.05
CA ARG A 347 17.50 -8.00 -0.72
C ARG A 347 16.10 -8.30 -1.23
N PHE A 348 15.08 -7.85 -0.51
CA PHE A 348 13.69 -8.13 -0.79
C PHE A 348 12.93 -6.83 -1.03
N LYS A 349 11.95 -6.89 -1.92
CA LYS A 349 11.02 -5.80 -2.24
C LYS A 349 9.60 -6.37 -2.30
N ALA A 350 8.65 -5.63 -1.74
CA ALA A 350 7.23 -5.88 -1.89
C ALA A 350 6.51 -4.57 -2.18
N GLN A 351 5.66 -4.55 -3.21
CA GLN A 351 4.72 -3.46 -3.43
C GLN A 351 3.54 -3.69 -2.48
N LEU A 352 3.32 -2.77 -1.53
CA LEU A 352 2.21 -2.89 -0.60
C LEU A 352 0.91 -2.42 -1.26
N GLY A 353 1.02 -1.43 -2.16
CA GLY A 353 -0.09 -1.00 -3.00
C GLY A 353 0.10 0.39 -3.57
N LYS A 354 -1.00 1.00 -4.02
CA LYS A 354 -1.01 2.29 -4.70
C LYS A 354 -2.11 3.19 -4.16
N THR A 355 -1.72 4.34 -3.62
CA THR A 355 -2.62 5.39 -3.09
C THR A 355 -3.55 5.93 -4.17
N ASN A 356 -4.66 6.55 -3.76
CA ASN A 356 -5.63 7.21 -4.64
C ASN A 356 -5.01 8.36 -5.47
N TRP A 357 -3.92 8.96 -5.01
CA TRP A 357 -3.12 9.90 -5.78
C TRP A 357 -2.03 9.23 -6.65
N SER A 358 -2.21 7.94 -6.92
CA SER A 358 -1.40 7.13 -7.82
C SER A 358 0.07 7.00 -7.44
N ARG A 359 0.40 7.02 -6.14
CA ARG A 359 1.75 6.76 -5.64
C ARG A 359 1.86 5.38 -5.04
N ASN A 360 2.96 4.72 -5.39
CA ASN A 360 3.31 3.39 -4.93
C ASN A 360 3.86 3.46 -3.50
N VAL A 361 3.36 2.58 -2.63
CA VAL A 361 3.93 2.32 -1.30
C VAL A 361 4.71 1.01 -1.38
N VAL A 362 6.01 1.07 -1.09
CA VAL A 362 6.94 -0.05 -1.30
C VAL A 362 7.67 -0.38 -0.01
N LEU A 363 7.71 -1.67 0.33
CA LEU A 363 8.55 -2.23 1.38
C LEU A 363 9.84 -2.76 0.77
N TYR A 364 10.97 -2.31 1.30
CA TYR A 364 12.29 -2.88 1.07
C TYR A 364 12.76 -3.55 2.36
N SER A 365 13.38 -4.72 2.24
CA SER A 365 13.76 -5.51 3.41
C SER A 365 15.07 -6.25 3.21
N ARG A 366 15.87 -6.33 4.28
CA ARG A 366 17.09 -7.14 4.34
C ARG A 366 16.78 -8.59 4.70
N LYS A 367 15.73 -8.81 5.50
CA LYS A 367 15.23 -10.13 5.90
C LYS A 367 14.01 -10.54 5.07
N SER A 368 13.78 -11.84 4.93
CA SER A 368 12.55 -12.31 4.30
C SER A 368 11.37 -11.94 5.21
N VAL A 369 10.48 -11.08 4.72
CA VAL A 369 9.18 -10.84 5.36
C VAL A 369 8.17 -11.67 4.57
N PRO A 370 7.45 -12.60 5.20
CA PRO A 370 6.44 -13.41 4.55
C PRO A 370 5.19 -12.58 4.23
N VAL A 371 5.29 -11.65 3.28
CA VAL A 371 4.17 -10.80 2.82
C VAL A 371 3.40 -11.48 1.68
N VAL A 372 3.85 -12.63 1.19
CA VAL A 372 3.13 -13.40 0.16
C VAL A 372 1.89 -14.01 0.82
N PRO A 373 0.66 -13.72 0.32
CA PRO A 373 -0.57 -14.26 0.87
C PRO A 373 -0.49 -15.77 1.02
N THR A 374 -0.99 -16.31 2.13
CA THR A 374 -1.01 -17.76 2.41
C THR A 374 -1.61 -18.57 1.24
N LEU A 375 -2.64 -18.02 0.58
CA LEU A 375 -3.26 -18.61 -0.61
C LEU A 375 -2.29 -18.81 -1.78
N VAL A 376 -1.35 -17.89 -1.99
CA VAL A 376 -0.36 -17.99 -3.07
C VAL A 376 0.69 -19.05 -2.73
N ARG A 377 1.06 -19.18 -1.46
CA ARG A 377 1.94 -20.27 -0.99
C ARG A 377 1.27 -21.63 -1.17
N ILE A 378 0.00 -21.75 -0.80
CA ILE A 378 -0.80 -22.97 -1.02
C ILE A 378 -0.82 -23.31 -2.51
N ARG A 379 -1.07 -22.33 -3.39
CA ARG A 379 -1.07 -22.53 -4.85
C ARG A 379 0.28 -23.03 -5.37
N LEU A 380 1.40 -22.48 -4.91
CA LEU A 380 2.73 -22.93 -5.29
C LEU A 380 3.03 -24.37 -4.84
N VAL A 381 2.66 -24.71 -3.61
CA VAL A 381 2.77 -26.08 -3.08
C VAL A 381 1.88 -27.03 -3.89
N TYR A 382 0.67 -26.60 -4.24
CA TYR A 382 -0.27 -27.40 -5.02
C TYR A 382 0.23 -27.66 -6.44
N THR A 383 0.85 -26.67 -7.11
CA THR A 383 1.55 -26.87 -8.38
C THR A 383 2.62 -27.94 -8.23
N PHE A 384 3.50 -27.83 -7.22
CA PHE A 384 4.59 -28.80 -7.01
C PHE A 384 4.09 -30.23 -6.76
N LEU A 385 3.10 -30.38 -5.88
CA LEU A 385 2.47 -31.68 -5.58
C LEU A 385 1.81 -32.27 -6.83
N TRP A 386 1.14 -31.44 -7.63
CA TRP A 386 0.56 -31.86 -8.89
C TRP A 386 1.63 -32.33 -9.87
N THR A 387 2.75 -31.63 -10.04
CA THR A 387 3.80 -32.07 -10.97
C THR A 387 4.36 -33.43 -10.60
N ALA A 388 4.59 -33.67 -9.31
CA ALA A 388 5.05 -34.96 -8.79
C ALA A 388 4.01 -36.06 -9.02
N PHE A 389 2.74 -35.79 -8.70
CA PHE A 389 1.64 -36.74 -8.91
C PHE A 389 1.43 -37.06 -10.40
N ALA A 390 1.47 -36.06 -11.27
CA ALA A 390 1.33 -36.25 -12.72
C ALA A 390 2.48 -37.11 -13.28
N GLY A 391 3.72 -36.90 -12.82
CA GLY A 391 4.85 -37.75 -13.16
C GLY A 391 4.63 -39.21 -12.76
N MET A 392 4.17 -39.45 -11.53
CA MET A 392 3.83 -40.80 -11.06
C MET A 392 2.67 -41.42 -11.86
N ALA A 393 1.62 -40.65 -12.15
CA ALA A 393 0.48 -41.12 -12.92
C ALA A 393 0.87 -41.58 -14.34
N ILE A 394 1.79 -40.84 -14.99
CA ILE A 394 2.36 -41.23 -16.28
C ILE A 394 3.18 -42.52 -16.15
N MET A 395 4.03 -42.63 -15.13
CA MET A 395 4.84 -43.83 -14.90
C MET A 395 4.01 -45.08 -14.59
N MET A 396 2.87 -44.91 -13.91
CA MET A 396 1.98 -46.00 -13.53
C MET A 396 1.03 -46.42 -14.66
N GLU A 397 0.90 -45.60 -15.72
CA GLU A 397 -0.07 -45.78 -16.82
C GLU A 397 -1.51 -46.05 -16.36
N SER A 398 -1.87 -45.61 -15.16
CA SER A 398 -3.18 -45.88 -14.56
C SER A 398 -4.21 -44.91 -15.14
N PRO A 399 -5.31 -45.39 -15.77
CA PRO A 399 -6.36 -44.53 -16.32
C PRO A 399 -6.93 -43.57 -15.27
N THR A 400 -7.20 -44.05 -14.07
CA THR A 400 -7.75 -43.24 -12.97
C THR A 400 -6.76 -42.17 -12.50
N ALA A 401 -5.48 -42.52 -12.34
CA ALA A 401 -4.46 -41.56 -11.92
C ALA A 401 -4.21 -40.48 -12.99
N LEU A 402 -4.21 -40.88 -14.26
CA LEU A 402 -4.08 -39.97 -15.41
C LEU A 402 -5.28 -39.03 -15.51
N GLY A 403 -6.50 -39.55 -15.31
CA GLY A 403 -7.73 -38.75 -15.24
C GLY A 403 -7.67 -37.70 -14.12
N LEU A 404 -7.29 -38.12 -12.90
CA LEU A 404 -7.13 -37.21 -11.76
C LEU A 404 -6.05 -36.15 -12.02
N ALA A 405 -4.89 -36.56 -12.53
CA ALA A 405 -3.77 -35.65 -12.81
C ALA A 405 -4.14 -34.61 -13.88
N THR A 406 -4.96 -35.01 -14.85
CA THR A 406 -5.46 -34.13 -15.92
C THR A 406 -6.43 -33.10 -15.35
N ALA A 407 -7.42 -33.53 -14.56
CA ALA A 407 -8.37 -32.62 -13.92
C ALA A 407 -7.68 -31.64 -12.96
N MET A 408 -6.78 -32.14 -12.10
CA MET A 408 -5.98 -31.30 -11.21
C MET A 408 -5.10 -30.32 -11.99
N GLY A 409 -4.49 -30.75 -13.10
CA GLY A 409 -3.65 -29.88 -13.93
C GLY A 409 -4.41 -28.72 -14.54
N LEU A 410 -5.63 -28.97 -15.04
CA LEU A 410 -6.51 -27.91 -15.53
C LEU A 410 -6.91 -26.93 -14.41
N SER A 411 -7.13 -27.43 -13.18
CA SER A 411 -7.40 -26.58 -12.01
C SER A 411 -6.20 -25.72 -11.63
N VAL A 412 -4.98 -26.27 -11.69
CA VAL A 412 -3.71 -25.56 -11.44
C VAL A 412 -3.53 -24.46 -12.47
N MET A 413 -3.69 -24.79 -13.76
CA MET A 413 -3.62 -23.82 -14.86
C MET A 413 -4.61 -22.67 -14.65
N LEU A 414 -5.89 -22.99 -14.43
CA LEU A 414 -6.93 -21.97 -14.25
C LEU A 414 -6.62 -21.09 -13.04
N SER A 415 -6.31 -21.69 -11.89
CA SER A 415 -6.03 -20.96 -10.65
C SER A 415 -4.79 -20.06 -10.76
N TRP A 416 -3.76 -20.52 -11.47
CA TRP A 416 -2.53 -19.78 -11.68
C TRP A 416 -2.71 -18.57 -12.61
N TYR A 417 -3.43 -18.75 -13.73
CA TYR A 417 -3.72 -17.63 -14.63
C TYR A 417 -4.81 -16.69 -14.09
N MET A 418 -5.68 -17.15 -13.17
CA MET A 418 -6.53 -16.26 -12.39
C MET A 418 -5.72 -15.37 -11.44
N LEU A 419 -4.65 -15.88 -10.82
CA LEU A 419 -3.72 -15.03 -10.05
C LEU A 419 -3.12 -13.95 -10.94
N ARG A 420 -2.67 -14.30 -12.15
CA ARG A 420 -2.16 -13.33 -13.13
C ARG A 420 -3.17 -12.23 -13.49
N PHE A 421 -4.45 -12.59 -13.54
CA PHE A 421 -5.53 -11.66 -13.88
C PHE A 421 -5.91 -10.74 -12.73
N PHE A 422 -6.14 -11.29 -11.53
CA PHE A 422 -6.61 -10.53 -10.37
C PHE A 422 -5.49 -9.83 -9.61
N ASP A 423 -4.28 -10.38 -9.58
CA ASP A 423 -3.11 -9.81 -8.91
C ASP A 423 -1.83 -10.06 -9.73
N ARG A 424 -1.71 -9.29 -10.81
CA ARG A 424 -0.56 -9.34 -11.71
C ARG A 424 0.76 -9.05 -10.99
N PHE A 425 0.72 -8.25 -9.91
CA PHE A 425 1.93 -7.90 -9.17
C PHE A 425 2.46 -9.08 -8.37
N VAL A 426 1.59 -9.78 -7.63
CA VAL A 426 1.98 -11.00 -6.90
C VAL A 426 2.43 -12.08 -7.88
N PHE A 427 1.75 -12.22 -9.02
CA PHE A 427 2.17 -13.11 -10.10
C PHE A 427 3.60 -12.81 -10.58
N ASP A 428 3.87 -11.55 -10.97
CA ASP A 428 5.19 -11.13 -11.47
C ASP A 428 6.27 -11.30 -10.38
N SER A 429 5.93 -11.04 -9.11
CA SER A 429 6.83 -11.20 -7.97
C SER A 429 7.21 -12.66 -7.71
N VAL A 430 6.24 -13.57 -7.78
CA VAL A 430 6.48 -15.01 -7.64
C VAL A 430 7.33 -15.54 -8.80
N LEU A 431 7.03 -15.10 -10.03
CA LEU A 431 7.75 -15.46 -11.24
C LEU A 431 9.22 -15.02 -11.18
N LEU A 432 9.47 -13.77 -10.81
CA LEU A 432 10.83 -13.23 -10.59
C LEU A 432 11.53 -13.91 -9.41
N GLY A 433 10.77 -14.40 -8.43
CA GLY A 433 11.29 -15.13 -7.27
C GLY A 433 11.99 -16.45 -7.63
N TRP A 434 11.67 -17.08 -8.76
CA TRP A 434 12.25 -18.37 -9.17
C TRP A 434 13.78 -18.34 -9.30
N PHE A 435 14.33 -17.23 -9.76
CA PHE A 435 15.78 -17.05 -9.93
C PHE A 435 16.38 -16.00 -8.98
N GLY A 436 15.56 -15.41 -8.10
CA GLY A 436 16.00 -14.42 -7.11
C GLY A 436 16.82 -13.28 -7.74
N PHE A 437 18.08 -13.13 -7.32
CA PHE A 437 18.94 -12.03 -7.78
C PHE A 437 19.30 -12.12 -9.28
N LEU A 438 19.24 -13.31 -9.88
CA LEU A 438 19.56 -13.50 -11.29
C LEU A 438 18.48 -12.93 -12.21
N SER A 439 17.25 -12.77 -11.70
CA SER A 439 16.11 -12.17 -12.41
C SER A 439 16.34 -10.71 -12.81
N LYS A 440 17.42 -10.04 -12.35
CA LYS A 440 17.84 -8.73 -12.85
C LYS A 440 18.32 -8.76 -14.30
N TYR A 441 18.78 -9.91 -14.79
CA TYR A 441 19.23 -10.07 -16.17
C TYR A 441 18.09 -10.55 -17.05
N ARG A 442 17.95 -9.94 -18.23
CA ARG A 442 16.86 -10.23 -19.19
C ARG A 442 16.72 -11.72 -19.54
N VAL A 443 17.82 -12.46 -19.54
CA VAL A 443 17.84 -13.90 -19.81
C VAL A 443 17.03 -14.67 -18.77
N PHE A 444 17.18 -14.37 -17.48
CA PHE A 444 16.45 -15.07 -16.42
C PHE A 444 14.98 -14.65 -16.36
N CYS A 445 14.63 -13.42 -16.72
CA CYS A 445 13.22 -13.05 -16.94
C CYS A 445 12.61 -13.88 -18.07
N TRP A 446 13.34 -14.07 -19.18
CA TRP A 446 12.85 -14.88 -20.29
C TRP A 446 12.71 -16.35 -19.89
N LEU A 447 13.70 -16.92 -19.19
CA LEU A 447 13.64 -18.27 -18.65
C LEU A 447 12.47 -18.46 -17.67
N ALA A 448 12.18 -17.48 -16.81
CA ALA A 448 11.07 -17.55 -15.88
C ALA A 448 9.72 -17.57 -16.62
N ASN A 449 9.54 -16.69 -17.61
CA ASN A 449 8.33 -16.68 -18.44
C ASN A 449 8.17 -17.96 -19.27
N THR A 450 9.27 -18.49 -19.82
CA THR A 450 9.27 -19.74 -20.58
C THR A 450 8.94 -20.92 -19.67
N GLY A 451 9.56 -21.00 -18.49
CA GLY A 451 9.29 -22.04 -17.50
C GLY A 451 7.85 -22.00 -17.00
N ASP A 452 7.30 -20.82 -16.76
CA ASP A 452 5.90 -20.62 -16.41
C ASP A 452 4.94 -21.11 -17.51
N PHE A 453 5.19 -20.69 -18.75
CA PHE A 453 4.39 -21.12 -19.88
C PHE A 453 4.42 -22.65 -20.05
N LEU A 454 5.60 -23.26 -19.93
CA LEU A 454 5.74 -24.71 -20.03
C LEU A 454 5.01 -25.42 -18.88
N LEU A 455 5.26 -25.03 -17.64
CA LEU A 455 4.75 -25.72 -16.45
C LEU A 455 3.24 -25.52 -16.26
N HIS A 456 2.75 -24.29 -16.38
CA HIS A 456 1.37 -23.96 -16.02
C HIS A 456 0.42 -23.92 -17.20
N PHE A 457 0.90 -23.90 -18.45
CA PHE A 457 0.04 -23.92 -19.64
C PHE A 457 0.26 -25.18 -20.48
N VAL A 458 1.49 -25.43 -20.95
CA VAL A 458 1.76 -26.55 -21.86
C VAL A 458 1.55 -27.90 -21.19
N SER A 459 2.09 -28.13 -19.99
CA SER A 459 1.98 -29.43 -19.31
C SER A 459 0.53 -29.84 -18.99
N PRO A 460 -0.32 -28.97 -18.40
CA PRO A 460 -1.74 -29.29 -18.20
C PRO A 460 -2.48 -29.55 -19.50
N LEU A 461 -2.22 -28.76 -20.55
CA LEU A 461 -2.91 -28.91 -21.84
C LEU A 461 -2.46 -30.18 -22.58
N ALA A 462 -1.19 -30.58 -22.44
CA ALA A 462 -0.67 -31.83 -22.97
C ALA A 462 -1.30 -33.04 -22.27
N LEU A 463 -1.45 -33.00 -20.95
CA LEU A 463 -2.19 -34.05 -20.22
C LEU A 463 -3.64 -34.11 -20.69
N ALA A 464 -4.31 -32.96 -20.84
CA ALA A 464 -5.67 -32.93 -21.36
C ALA A 464 -5.75 -33.51 -22.77
N ALA A 465 -4.89 -33.11 -23.70
CA ALA A 465 -4.91 -33.62 -25.08
C ALA A 465 -4.79 -35.15 -25.15
N ASN A 466 -4.02 -35.78 -24.26
CA ASN A 466 -3.76 -37.21 -24.28
C ASN A 466 -4.70 -38.04 -23.40
N TYR A 467 -5.17 -37.48 -22.29
CA TYR A 467 -5.82 -38.23 -21.22
C TYR A 467 -7.19 -37.68 -20.80
N LEU A 468 -7.74 -36.67 -21.49
CA LEU A 468 -9.09 -36.13 -21.18
C LEU A 468 -10.18 -37.22 -21.20
N LYS A 469 -10.01 -38.26 -22.04
CA LYS A 469 -10.92 -39.42 -22.09
C LYS A 469 -11.03 -40.20 -20.78
N HIS A 470 -10.05 -40.04 -19.87
CA HIS A 470 -10.03 -40.68 -18.56
C HIS A 470 -10.60 -39.78 -17.46
N VAL A 471 -10.96 -38.54 -17.77
CA VAL A 471 -11.53 -37.60 -16.80
C VAL A 471 -13.02 -37.87 -16.65
N GLU A 472 -13.42 -38.34 -15.47
CA GLU A 472 -14.82 -38.49 -15.12
C GLU A 472 -15.37 -37.22 -14.45
N VAL A 473 -16.70 -37.05 -14.49
CA VAL A 473 -17.39 -35.84 -13.98
C VAL A 473 -17.05 -35.55 -12.52
N TRP A 474 -16.96 -36.57 -11.68
CA TRP A 474 -16.64 -36.41 -10.27
C TRP A 474 -15.19 -35.91 -10.03
N MET A 475 -14.26 -36.24 -10.94
CA MET A 475 -12.87 -35.76 -10.88
C MET A 475 -12.78 -34.27 -11.21
N ALA A 476 -13.75 -33.73 -11.95
CA ALA A 476 -13.83 -32.32 -12.34
C ALA A 476 -14.59 -31.44 -11.34
N LEU A 477 -15.21 -32.02 -10.30
CA LEU A 477 -15.93 -31.27 -9.25
C LEU A 477 -15.08 -30.15 -8.58
N PRO A 478 -13.78 -30.34 -8.32
CA PRO A 478 -12.93 -29.25 -7.80
C PRO A 478 -12.81 -28.07 -8.78
N ILE A 479 -12.79 -28.33 -10.08
CA ILE A 479 -12.72 -27.29 -11.14
C ILE A 479 -14.04 -26.52 -11.19
N LEU A 480 -15.17 -27.23 -11.14
CA LEU A 480 -16.52 -26.64 -11.16
C LEU A 480 -16.77 -25.76 -9.93
N GLY A 481 -16.27 -26.14 -8.76
CA GLY A 481 -16.30 -25.30 -7.56
C GLY A 481 -15.52 -23.99 -7.73
N CYS A 482 -14.34 -24.02 -8.34
CA CYS A 482 -13.56 -22.81 -8.64
C CYS A 482 -14.24 -21.89 -9.67
N VAL A 483 -14.88 -22.47 -10.70
CA VAL A 483 -15.63 -21.69 -11.70
C VAL A 483 -16.87 -21.03 -11.07
N ASN A 484 -17.58 -21.74 -10.20
CA ASN A 484 -18.78 -21.21 -9.56
C ASN A 484 -18.46 -20.09 -8.54
N ALA A 485 -17.34 -20.21 -7.83
CA ALA A 485 -16.83 -19.14 -6.96
C ALA A 485 -16.40 -17.89 -7.76
N ALA A 486 -15.81 -18.07 -8.95
CA ALA A 486 -15.44 -16.97 -9.84
C ALA A 486 -16.64 -16.28 -10.51
N SER A 487 -17.75 -16.99 -10.75
CA SER A 487 -19.01 -16.37 -11.20
C SER A 487 -19.76 -15.66 -10.08
N LEU A 488 -19.68 -16.14 -8.84
CA LEU A 488 -20.20 -15.43 -7.66
C LEU A 488 -19.44 -14.11 -7.42
N LEU A 489 -18.13 -14.09 -7.65
CA LEU A 489 -17.28 -12.89 -7.57
C LEU A 489 -17.48 -11.88 -8.74
N ARG A 490 -18.28 -12.21 -9.77
CA ARG A 490 -18.65 -11.27 -10.85
C ARG A 490 -20.05 -10.66 -10.67
N LEU A 491 -20.81 -11.14 -9.70
CA LEU A 491 -22.18 -10.70 -9.41
C LEU A 491 -22.28 -9.89 -8.11
N GLN A 492 -21.14 -9.63 -7.45
CA GLN A 492 -20.94 -8.61 -6.42
C GLN A 492 -19.93 -7.61 -6.96
#